data_AF-X1MJD0-F1
#
_entry.id   AF-X1MJD0-F1
#
_cell.length_a   1.000
_cell.length_b   1.000
_cell.length_c   1.000
_cell.angle_alpha   90.00
_cell.angle_beta   90.00
_cell.angle_gamma   90.00
#
_symmetry.space_group_name_H-M   'P 1'
#
loop_
_entity.id
_entity.type
_entity.pdbx_description
1 polymer ?
#
loop_
_entity_poly.entity_id
_entity_poly.type
_entity_poly.pdbx_seq_one_letter_code
_entity_poly.pdbx_strand_id
1 'polypeptide(L)'
;MLFLIASPAYAKYGGGTGEPNDPYLIFDANQMNAIGADSDDWDKCFRLMADVDLGGFTYTTAVIAPDTYEYGDFDGTAFTGVFDGNNHKIINLTIDDGGARNDYLGLFGYIGDGEVRNLGIEGGSVSGDRYVGGLVGGNRGSISNCYSTGYVSGYNRVGVLVGENSGSISNCYSSSSVSGSSNVGGLVGWNDHGSVSNCYSTGDVSGHWGVSGLVGFNSGSISNC
;
A
#
# COMPACT_ATOMS: atom_id res chain seq x y z
N MET A 1 -36.03 31.93 -22.13
CA MET A 1 -34.69 31.98 -21.52
C MET A 1 -34.72 31.08 -20.30
N LEU A 2 -34.33 29.81 -20.48
CA LEU A 2 -34.36 28.80 -19.42
C LEU A 2 -32.95 28.73 -18.84
N PHE A 3 -32.76 29.22 -17.62
CA PHE A 3 -31.51 29.04 -16.89
C PHE A 3 -31.47 27.59 -16.38
N LEU A 4 -30.62 26.74 -16.99
CA LEU A 4 -30.14 25.55 -16.30
C LEU A 4 -29.24 26.02 -15.17
N ILE A 5 -29.74 25.97 -13.94
CA ILE A 5 -28.90 25.93 -12.75
C ILE A 5 -28.25 24.54 -12.73
N ALA A 6 -27.00 24.45 -13.19
CA ALA A 6 -26.17 23.29 -12.93
C ALA A 6 -26.04 23.17 -11.41
N SER A 7 -26.50 22.05 -10.85
CA SER A 7 -26.17 21.68 -9.47
C SER A 7 -24.65 21.73 -9.31
N PRO A 8 -24.11 22.26 -8.21
CA PRO A 8 -22.66 22.25 -8.01
C PRO A 8 -22.20 20.80 -8.05
N ALA A 9 -21.25 20.50 -8.94
CA ALA A 9 -20.53 19.24 -8.89
C ALA A 9 -19.90 19.16 -7.49
N TYR A 10 -20.30 18.17 -6.69
CA TYR A 10 -19.59 17.89 -5.45
C TYR A 10 -18.14 17.61 -5.82
N ALA A 11 -17.19 18.29 -5.16
CA ALA A 11 -15.78 17.98 -5.34
C ALA A 11 -15.56 16.52 -4.92
N LYS A 12 -14.90 15.75 -5.78
CA LYS A 12 -14.59 14.33 -5.56
C LYS A 12 -13.79 14.11 -4.27
N TYR A 13 -12.95 15.08 -3.94
CA TYR A 13 -12.10 15.13 -2.74
C TYR A 13 -12.38 16.41 -1.92
N GLY A 14 -11.68 16.59 -0.80
CA GLY A 14 -11.85 17.73 0.10
C GLY A 14 -11.27 19.07 -0.41
N GLY A 15 -10.68 19.08 -1.61
CA GLY A 15 -10.06 20.25 -2.24
C GLY A 15 -8.81 19.88 -3.03
N GLY A 16 -8.16 20.88 -3.62
CA GLY A 16 -6.96 20.72 -4.44
C GLY A 16 -7.24 20.37 -5.90
N THR A 17 -6.20 20.41 -6.72
CA THR A 17 -6.22 20.08 -8.15
C THR A 17 -5.45 18.81 -8.48
N GLY A 18 -4.79 18.19 -7.49
CA GLY A 18 -3.95 17.01 -7.68
C GLY A 18 -2.55 17.34 -8.19
N GLU A 19 -2.22 18.63 -8.31
CA GLU A 19 -0.90 19.10 -8.74
C GLU A 19 0.09 19.13 -7.56
N PRO A 20 1.41 19.08 -7.78
CA PRO A 20 2.41 19.00 -6.70
C PRO A 20 2.30 20.08 -5.61
N ASN A 21 1.89 21.30 -5.99
CA ASN A 21 1.72 22.42 -5.06
C ASN A 21 0.28 22.59 -4.55
N ASP A 22 -0.65 21.78 -5.04
CA ASP A 22 -2.07 21.83 -4.71
C ASP A 22 -2.70 20.42 -4.75
N PRO A 23 -2.21 19.51 -3.87
CA PRO A 23 -2.62 18.12 -3.90
C PRO A 23 -4.09 17.96 -3.50
N TYR A 24 -4.71 16.87 -3.96
CA TYR A 24 -6.02 16.50 -3.48
C TYR A 24 -6.02 16.22 -1.98
N LEU A 25 -6.98 16.81 -1.27
CA LEU A 25 -7.09 16.72 0.19
C LEU A 25 -8.05 15.61 0.60
N ILE A 26 -7.58 14.70 1.45
CA ILE A 26 -8.32 13.50 1.86
C ILE A 26 -8.57 13.52 3.37
N PHE A 27 -9.84 13.49 3.76
CA PHE A 27 -10.31 13.63 5.14
C PHE A 27 -11.01 12.38 5.66
N ASP A 28 -11.57 11.56 4.77
CA ASP A 28 -12.42 10.44 5.16
C ASP A 28 -12.31 9.23 4.22
N ALA A 29 -12.97 8.15 4.64
CA ALA A 29 -12.94 6.87 3.94
C ALA A 29 -13.64 6.91 2.58
N ASN A 30 -14.66 7.76 2.39
CA ASN A 30 -15.34 7.86 1.11
C ASN A 30 -14.42 8.50 0.07
N GLN A 31 -13.66 9.53 0.48
CA GLN A 31 -12.65 10.15 -0.37
C GLN A 31 -11.51 9.19 -0.67
N MET A 32 -11.07 8.38 0.31
CA MET A 32 -10.08 7.33 0.09
C MET A 32 -10.56 6.30 -0.95
N ASN A 33 -11.81 5.84 -0.83
CA ASN A 33 -12.42 4.94 -1.80
C ASN A 33 -12.58 5.58 -3.18
N ALA A 34 -12.82 6.90 -3.24
CA ALA A 34 -12.91 7.62 -4.50
C ALA A 34 -11.57 7.67 -5.26
N ILE A 35 -10.43 7.61 -4.56
CA ILE A 35 -9.11 7.44 -5.19
C ILE A 35 -9.04 6.05 -5.84
N GLY A 36 -9.41 5.01 -5.08
CA GLY A 36 -9.36 3.63 -5.56
C GLY A 36 -10.28 3.33 -6.74
N ALA A 37 -11.39 4.06 -6.84
CA ALA A 37 -12.38 3.88 -7.90
C ALA A 37 -12.02 4.58 -9.22
N ASP A 38 -10.94 5.35 -9.30
CA ASP A 38 -10.64 6.19 -10.45
C ASP A 38 -9.13 6.26 -10.74
N SER A 39 -8.73 5.45 -11.72
CA SER A 39 -7.35 5.35 -12.17
C SER A 39 -6.82 6.61 -12.85
N ASP A 40 -7.68 7.52 -13.31
CA ASP A 40 -7.25 8.75 -13.98
C ASP A 40 -6.55 9.72 -13.02
N ASP A 41 -6.68 9.53 -11.70
CA ASP A 41 -5.98 10.32 -10.70
C ASP A 41 -4.72 9.65 -10.14
N TRP A 42 -4.34 8.44 -10.55
CA TRP A 42 -3.22 7.71 -9.94
C TRP A 42 -1.82 8.26 -10.31
N ASP A 43 -1.76 9.27 -11.18
CA ASP A 43 -0.57 10.09 -11.45
C ASP A 43 -0.55 11.41 -10.64
N LYS A 44 -1.57 11.66 -9.81
CA LYS A 44 -1.76 12.91 -9.06
C LYS A 44 -1.16 12.88 -7.65
N CYS A 45 -1.11 14.07 -7.05
CA CYS A 45 -0.65 14.27 -5.68
C CYS A 45 -1.84 14.28 -4.71
N PHE A 46 -1.74 13.50 -3.65
CA PHE A 46 -2.72 13.37 -2.58
C PHE A 46 -2.08 13.70 -1.24
N ARG A 47 -2.86 14.30 -0.33
CA ARG A 47 -2.45 14.56 1.04
C ARG A 47 -3.57 14.20 2.02
N LEU A 48 -3.24 13.38 3.02
CA LEU A 48 -4.16 13.18 4.14
C LEU A 48 -4.22 14.43 5.03
N MET A 49 -5.43 14.76 5.43
CA MET A 49 -5.74 15.88 6.33
C MET A 49 -6.36 15.43 7.66
N ALA A 50 -6.61 14.12 7.78
CA ALA A 50 -7.06 13.46 8.99
C ALA A 50 -6.65 11.98 8.93
N ASP A 51 -6.71 11.31 10.07
CA ASP A 51 -6.69 9.84 10.09
C ASP A 51 -7.97 9.32 9.42
N VAL A 52 -7.85 8.28 8.61
CA VAL A 52 -8.95 7.71 7.82
C VAL A 52 -9.22 6.29 8.29
N ASP A 53 -10.42 6.04 8.82
CA ASP A 53 -10.85 4.72 9.28
C ASP A 53 -11.62 3.97 8.18
N LEU A 54 -11.09 2.83 7.75
CA LEU A 54 -11.67 1.95 6.74
C LEU A 54 -12.44 0.76 7.33
N GLY A 55 -12.66 0.70 8.64
CA GLY A 55 -13.24 -0.47 9.32
C GLY A 55 -14.69 -0.83 8.92
N GLY A 56 -15.36 0.06 8.17
CA GLY A 56 -16.67 -0.22 7.56
C GLY A 56 -16.59 -0.87 6.17
N PHE A 57 -15.39 -1.12 5.65
CA PHE A 57 -15.15 -1.62 4.30
C PHE A 57 -14.34 -2.92 4.33
N THR A 58 -14.71 -3.85 3.46
CA THR A 58 -13.92 -5.03 3.15
C THR A 58 -13.63 -5.01 1.66
N TYR A 59 -12.35 -5.10 1.30
CA TYR A 59 -11.90 -5.13 -0.08
C TYR A 59 -11.48 -6.55 -0.44
N THR A 60 -11.58 -6.89 -1.73
CA THR A 60 -11.08 -8.16 -2.28
C THR A 60 -9.81 -7.98 -3.10
N THR A 61 -9.47 -6.74 -3.43
CA THR A 61 -8.25 -6.33 -4.16
C THR A 61 -7.55 -5.22 -3.37
N ALA A 62 -6.38 -4.79 -3.83
CA ALA A 62 -5.80 -3.55 -3.32
C ALA A 62 -6.76 -2.36 -3.52
N VAL A 63 -6.66 -1.36 -2.64
CA VAL A 63 -7.54 -0.18 -2.68
C VAL A 63 -7.18 0.72 -3.86
N ILE A 64 -5.88 0.95 -4.06
CA ILE A 64 -5.34 1.80 -5.13
C ILE A 64 -4.44 0.93 -6.00
N ALA A 65 -4.50 1.10 -7.33
CA ALA A 65 -3.70 0.32 -8.28
C ALA A 65 -3.81 -1.21 -8.07
N PRO A 66 -5.03 -1.79 -8.02
CA PRO A 66 -5.20 -3.23 -7.96
C PRO A 66 -4.72 -3.89 -9.25
N ASP A 67 -4.25 -5.12 -9.10
CA ASP A 67 -4.04 -5.99 -10.24
C ASP A 67 -5.39 -6.39 -10.85
N THR A 68 -5.44 -6.51 -12.17
CA THR A 68 -6.65 -6.89 -12.91
C THR A 68 -6.57 -8.26 -13.55
N TYR A 69 -5.41 -8.93 -13.44
CA TYR A 69 -5.20 -10.27 -14.00
C TYR A 69 -4.82 -11.32 -12.96
N GLU A 70 -5.36 -12.52 -13.11
CA GLU A 70 -5.27 -13.60 -12.11
C GLU A 70 -3.93 -14.36 -12.16
N TYR A 71 -3.11 -14.18 -13.21
CA TYR A 71 -1.90 -14.98 -13.40
C TYR A 71 -0.73 -14.22 -14.05
N GLY A 72 0.32 -13.90 -13.30
CA GLY A 72 1.59 -13.48 -13.87
C GLY A 72 2.20 -12.26 -13.19
N ASP A 73 2.73 -11.36 -14.01
CA ASP A 73 3.17 -10.05 -13.60
C ASP A 73 1.96 -9.10 -13.49
N PHE A 74 2.12 -8.02 -12.74
CA PHE A 74 1.08 -7.00 -12.54
C PHE A 74 0.48 -6.51 -13.87
N ASP A 75 -0.85 -6.62 -13.99
CA ASP A 75 -1.64 -6.13 -15.11
C ASP A 75 -2.70 -5.15 -14.59
N GLY A 76 -2.26 -3.91 -14.37
CA GLY A 76 -3.13 -2.83 -13.91
C GLY A 76 -2.51 -1.46 -14.21
N THR A 77 -3.21 -0.40 -13.86
CA THR A 77 -2.61 0.94 -13.88
C THR A 77 -1.83 1.12 -12.59
N ALA A 78 -0.51 1.30 -12.71
CA ALA A 78 0.36 1.53 -11.56
C ALA A 78 0.09 2.91 -10.95
N PHE A 79 0.26 3.04 -9.63
CA PHE A 79 0.33 4.35 -8.99
C PHE A 79 1.68 5.02 -9.30
N THR A 80 1.64 6.20 -9.90
CA THR A 80 2.84 6.98 -10.29
C THR A 80 2.85 8.38 -9.70
N GLY A 81 1.80 8.75 -8.96
CA GLY A 81 1.66 10.02 -8.26
C GLY A 81 2.41 10.07 -6.92
N VAL A 82 1.97 11.01 -6.07
CA VAL A 82 2.50 11.20 -4.71
C VAL A 82 1.39 11.01 -3.71
N PHE A 83 1.57 10.14 -2.73
CA PHE A 83 0.67 9.99 -1.59
C PHE A 83 1.39 10.42 -0.31
N ASP A 84 1.10 11.63 0.15
CA ASP A 84 1.62 12.17 1.40
C ASP A 84 0.64 11.90 2.53
N GLY A 85 0.96 10.93 3.38
CA GLY A 85 0.20 10.67 4.60
C GLY A 85 0.22 11.84 5.57
N ASN A 86 1.15 12.81 5.44
CA ASN A 86 1.21 13.99 6.30
C ASN A 86 1.21 13.64 7.81
N ASN A 87 1.83 12.51 8.14
CA ASN A 87 1.88 11.90 9.49
C ASN A 87 0.52 11.41 10.03
N HIS A 88 -0.48 11.27 9.16
CA HIS A 88 -1.75 10.63 9.44
C HIS A 88 -1.71 9.14 9.10
N LYS A 89 -2.79 8.47 9.49
CA LYS A 89 -2.91 7.02 9.45
C LYS A 89 -4.15 6.59 8.67
N ILE A 90 -4.03 5.45 7.99
CA ILE A 90 -5.17 4.64 7.55
C ILE A 90 -5.38 3.57 8.61
N ILE A 91 -6.60 3.42 9.09
CA ILE A 91 -6.94 2.54 10.21
C ILE A 91 -7.89 1.45 9.71
N ASN A 92 -7.75 0.23 10.23
CA ASN A 92 -8.66 -0.90 10.00
C ASN A 92 -8.82 -1.31 8.52
N LEU A 93 -7.77 -1.21 7.71
CA LEU A 93 -7.77 -1.72 6.34
C LEU A 93 -7.98 -3.25 6.35
N THR A 94 -9.07 -3.72 5.76
CA THR A 94 -9.38 -5.15 5.66
C THR A 94 -9.46 -5.59 4.21
N ILE A 95 -8.49 -6.38 3.76
CA ILE A 95 -8.47 -7.04 2.46
C ILE A 95 -8.55 -8.56 2.69
N ASP A 96 -9.64 -9.16 2.23
CA ASP A 96 -9.89 -10.60 2.29
C ASP A 96 -10.39 -11.05 0.91
N ASP A 97 -9.55 -11.77 0.18
CA ASP A 97 -9.87 -12.25 -1.15
C ASP A 97 -10.80 -13.48 -1.14
N GLY A 98 -11.21 -13.98 0.03
CA GLY A 98 -12.10 -15.13 0.16
C GLY A 98 -11.51 -16.42 -0.42
N GLY A 99 -10.19 -16.50 -0.59
CA GLY A 99 -9.50 -17.62 -1.22
C GLY A 99 -9.41 -17.53 -2.74
N ALA A 100 -9.70 -16.37 -3.34
CA ALA A 100 -9.54 -16.13 -4.77
C ALA A 100 -8.08 -16.15 -5.25
N ARG A 101 -7.11 -16.13 -4.32
CA ARG A 101 -5.67 -16.12 -4.59
C ARG A 101 -5.23 -14.87 -5.35
N ASN A 102 -5.74 -13.72 -4.93
CA ASN A 102 -5.38 -12.45 -5.54
C ASN A 102 -3.94 -12.07 -5.18
N ASP A 103 -3.26 -11.50 -6.16
CA ASP A 103 -1.90 -11.00 -6.03
C ASP A 103 -1.88 -9.48 -5.81
N TYR A 104 -0.71 -8.94 -5.47
CA TYR A 104 -0.47 -7.49 -5.34
C TYR A 104 -1.48 -6.82 -4.41
N LEU A 105 -1.52 -7.30 -3.17
CA LEU A 105 -2.46 -6.80 -2.17
C LEU A 105 -1.80 -5.86 -1.17
N GLY A 106 -2.55 -4.83 -0.79
CA GLY A 106 -2.19 -3.80 0.17
C GLY A 106 -3.08 -2.58 -0.01
N LEU A 107 -2.78 -1.48 0.68
CA LEU A 107 -3.43 -0.22 0.34
C LEU A 107 -3.17 0.14 -1.12
N PHE A 108 -1.92 -0.04 -1.57
CA PHE A 108 -1.51 0.02 -2.96
C PHE A 108 -1.21 -1.38 -3.47
N GLY A 109 -1.73 -1.74 -4.65
CA GLY A 109 -1.37 -3.00 -5.28
C GLY A 109 0.01 -2.91 -5.90
N TYR A 110 0.21 -1.92 -6.78
CA TYR A 110 1.51 -1.67 -7.39
C TYR A 110 1.85 -0.17 -7.49
N ILE A 111 3.04 0.18 -6.97
CA ILE A 111 3.64 1.49 -7.16
C ILE A 111 4.66 1.40 -8.28
N GLY A 112 4.47 2.19 -9.34
CA GLY A 112 5.40 2.37 -10.45
C GLY A 112 6.52 3.33 -10.06
N ASP A 113 6.61 4.49 -10.71
CA ASP A 113 7.60 5.53 -10.37
C ASP A 113 7.08 6.52 -9.28
N GLY A 114 6.04 6.12 -8.53
CA GLY A 114 5.37 6.96 -7.54
C GLY A 114 6.10 7.06 -6.19
N GLU A 115 5.54 7.91 -5.32
CA GLU A 115 6.05 8.17 -3.97
C GLU A 115 4.94 7.99 -2.94
N VAL A 116 5.21 7.23 -1.88
CA VAL A 116 4.35 7.14 -0.69
C VAL A 116 5.19 7.51 0.53
N ARG A 117 4.73 8.49 1.30
CA ARG A 117 5.47 8.93 2.48
C ARG A 117 4.62 9.36 3.66
N ASN A 118 5.24 9.33 4.84
CA ASN A 118 4.67 9.85 6.09
C ASN A 118 3.31 9.23 6.44
N LEU A 119 3.16 7.93 6.24
CA LEU A 119 1.87 7.23 6.33
C LEU A 119 1.95 6.01 7.25
N GLY A 120 1.01 5.92 8.19
CA GLY A 120 0.80 4.73 9.02
C GLY A 120 -0.37 3.87 8.55
N ILE A 121 -0.21 2.55 8.55
CA ILE A 121 -1.32 1.58 8.52
C ILE A 121 -1.51 1.01 9.93
N GLU A 122 -2.66 1.27 10.55
CA GLU A 122 -2.96 0.86 11.93
C GLU A 122 -4.11 -0.14 12.02
N GLY A 123 -3.83 -1.33 12.55
CA GLY A 123 -4.81 -2.42 12.64
C GLY A 123 -5.24 -2.97 11.28
N GLY A 124 -6.36 -3.70 11.27
CA GLY A 124 -6.85 -4.40 10.08
C GLY A 124 -6.05 -5.64 9.71
N SER A 125 -6.38 -6.22 8.55
CA SER A 125 -5.75 -7.43 8.02
C SER A 125 -5.72 -7.44 6.50
N VAL A 126 -4.62 -7.93 5.92
CA VAL A 126 -4.48 -8.15 4.48
C VAL A 126 -4.15 -9.63 4.23
N SER A 127 -5.00 -10.32 3.47
CA SER A 127 -4.81 -11.72 3.09
C SER A 127 -4.90 -11.92 1.58
N GLY A 128 -3.93 -12.61 0.98
CA GLY A 128 -3.87 -12.92 -0.46
C GLY A 128 -2.95 -14.09 -0.81
N ASP A 129 -2.50 -14.17 -2.07
CA ASP A 129 -1.57 -15.21 -2.54
C ASP A 129 -0.13 -14.71 -2.67
N ARG A 130 0.17 -13.89 -3.69
CA ARG A 130 1.54 -13.39 -3.93
C ARG A 130 1.61 -11.87 -3.81
N TYR A 131 2.80 -11.36 -3.47
CA TYR A 131 3.05 -9.92 -3.37
C TYR A 131 2.08 -9.25 -2.39
N VAL A 132 2.12 -9.70 -1.13
CA VAL A 132 1.17 -9.25 -0.11
C VAL A 132 1.89 -8.34 0.88
N GLY A 133 1.45 -7.09 0.96
CA GLY A 133 1.91 -6.10 1.92
C GLY A 133 0.75 -5.38 2.60
N GLY A 134 0.94 -4.94 3.85
CA GLY A 134 -0.08 -4.11 4.52
C GLY A 134 -0.24 -2.75 3.84
N LEU A 135 0.87 -2.18 3.36
CA LEU A 135 0.87 -0.91 2.62
C LEU A 135 0.94 -1.13 1.11
N VAL A 136 1.86 -1.96 0.62
CA VAL A 136 2.11 -2.12 -0.83
C VAL A 136 2.31 -3.59 -1.22
N GLY A 137 1.64 -4.04 -2.27
CA GLY A 137 1.91 -5.35 -2.86
C GLY A 137 3.28 -5.40 -3.55
N GLY A 138 3.47 -4.59 -4.60
CA GLY A 138 4.74 -4.43 -5.32
C GLY A 138 5.19 -2.96 -5.43
N ASN A 139 6.48 -2.71 -5.21
CA ASN A 139 7.06 -1.36 -5.23
C ASN A 139 8.22 -1.25 -6.22
N ARG A 140 8.11 -0.36 -7.21
CA ARG A 140 9.24 0.13 -8.03
C ARG A 140 9.64 1.58 -7.68
N GLY A 141 8.81 2.28 -6.91
CA GLY A 141 8.96 3.68 -6.58
C GLY A 141 9.69 3.93 -5.27
N SER A 142 9.23 4.94 -4.53
CA SER A 142 9.82 5.31 -3.24
C SER A 142 8.80 5.24 -2.10
N ILE A 143 9.20 4.59 -1.00
CA ILE A 143 8.42 4.50 0.24
C ILE A 143 9.29 5.04 1.37
N SER A 144 8.82 6.07 2.07
CA SER A 144 9.61 6.69 3.15
C SER A 144 8.80 7.14 4.35
N ASN A 145 9.35 6.96 5.56
CA ASN A 145 8.69 7.35 6.81
C ASN A 145 7.29 6.71 6.97
N CYS A 146 7.16 5.45 6.56
CA CYS A 146 5.91 4.70 6.61
C CYS A 146 5.98 3.54 7.60
N TYR A 147 4.83 3.11 8.09
CA TYR A 147 4.77 1.92 8.93
C TYR A 147 3.48 1.14 8.78
N SER A 148 3.51 -0.12 9.20
CA SER A 148 2.33 -0.99 9.24
C SER A 148 2.30 -1.81 10.53
N THR A 149 1.12 -1.87 11.14
CA THR A 149 0.80 -2.69 12.32
C THR A 149 -0.38 -3.63 12.08
N GLY A 150 -0.86 -3.72 10.83
CA GLY A 150 -1.89 -4.67 10.43
C GLY A 150 -1.35 -6.09 10.36
N TYR A 151 -2.22 -7.08 10.53
CA TYR A 151 -1.87 -8.49 10.30
C TYR A 151 -1.77 -8.77 8.79
N VAL A 152 -0.73 -9.48 8.36
CA VAL A 152 -0.57 -9.83 6.94
C VAL A 152 -0.38 -11.33 6.78
N SER A 153 -1.16 -11.94 5.87
CA SER A 153 -1.04 -13.33 5.49
C SER A 153 -0.99 -13.54 3.98
N GLY A 154 -0.19 -14.48 3.51
CA GLY A 154 -0.20 -14.89 2.11
C GLY A 154 0.61 -16.12 1.81
N TYR A 155 0.84 -16.44 0.54
CA TYR A 155 1.62 -17.60 0.13
C TYR A 155 3.09 -17.24 -0.16
N ASN A 156 3.34 -16.27 -1.06
CA ASN A 156 4.71 -15.93 -1.49
C ASN A 156 4.98 -14.42 -1.53
N ARG A 157 6.18 -13.99 -1.11
CA ARG A 157 6.59 -12.57 -1.05
C ARG A 157 5.63 -11.79 -0.15
N VAL A 158 5.68 -12.13 1.13
CA VAL A 158 4.78 -11.59 2.15
C VAL A 158 5.60 -10.74 3.12
N GLY A 159 5.24 -9.47 3.26
CA GLY A 159 5.83 -8.56 4.24
C GLY A 159 4.78 -7.72 4.93
N VAL A 160 4.99 -7.33 6.19
CA VAL A 160 3.97 -6.52 6.90
C VAL A 160 3.77 -5.17 6.22
N LEU A 161 4.82 -4.58 5.64
CA LEU A 161 4.73 -3.31 4.93
C LEU A 161 4.64 -3.53 3.42
N VAL A 162 5.57 -4.30 2.85
CA VAL A 162 5.71 -4.46 1.40
C VAL A 162 5.87 -5.93 1.03
N GLY A 163 5.12 -6.41 0.03
CA GLY A 163 5.29 -7.77 -0.49
C GLY A 163 6.60 -7.91 -1.27
N GLU A 164 6.76 -7.12 -2.32
CA GLU A 164 7.97 -7.04 -3.14
C GLU A 164 8.49 -5.62 -3.30
N ASN A 165 9.80 -5.46 -3.24
CA ASN A 165 10.48 -4.20 -3.47
C ASN A 165 11.56 -4.29 -4.56
N SER A 166 11.38 -3.54 -5.64
CA SER A 166 12.41 -3.20 -6.64
C SER A 166 12.78 -1.71 -6.64
N GLY A 167 12.13 -0.92 -5.79
CA GLY A 167 12.39 0.50 -5.59
C GLY A 167 13.22 0.79 -4.34
N SER A 168 12.90 1.90 -3.67
CA SER A 168 13.54 2.33 -2.42
C SER A 168 12.57 2.35 -1.25
N ILE A 169 13.02 1.80 -0.12
CA ILE A 169 12.33 1.82 1.16
C ILE A 169 13.28 2.42 2.19
N SER A 170 12.86 3.50 2.87
CA SER A 170 13.69 4.17 3.87
C SER A 170 12.92 4.64 5.09
N ASN A 171 13.54 4.54 6.27
CA ASN A 171 12.95 5.04 7.54
C ASN A 171 11.57 4.43 7.82
N CYS A 172 11.39 3.15 7.50
CA CYS A 172 10.11 2.46 7.62
C CYS A 172 10.16 1.37 8.69
N TYR A 173 9.02 1.05 9.28
CA TYR A 173 8.98 -0.03 10.26
C TYR A 173 7.69 -0.83 10.26
N SER A 174 7.75 -1.98 10.94
CA SER A 174 6.61 -2.85 11.18
C SER A 174 6.66 -3.43 12.59
N SER A 175 5.49 -3.70 13.17
CA SER A 175 5.40 -4.25 14.53
C SER A 175 4.31 -5.31 14.70
N SER A 176 3.76 -5.82 13.61
CA SER A 176 2.72 -6.85 13.62
C SER A 176 3.24 -8.18 13.11
N SER A 177 2.56 -9.26 13.46
CA SER A 177 2.89 -10.60 13.00
C SER A 177 2.55 -10.78 11.52
N VAL A 178 3.37 -11.58 10.84
CA VAL A 178 3.17 -12.00 9.44
C VAL A 178 3.23 -13.51 9.32
N SER A 179 2.40 -14.06 8.42
CA SER A 179 2.44 -15.48 8.08
C SER A 179 2.45 -15.70 6.58
N GLY A 180 3.31 -16.59 6.11
CA GLY A 180 3.18 -17.11 4.75
C GLY A 180 3.96 -18.39 4.50
N SER A 181 4.09 -18.79 3.23
CA SER A 181 4.80 -20.03 2.89
C SER A 181 6.26 -19.78 2.49
N SER A 182 6.50 -18.83 1.59
CA SER A 182 7.81 -18.58 0.98
C SER A 182 8.15 -17.10 0.87
N ASN A 183 9.39 -16.70 1.19
CA ASN A 183 9.87 -15.32 1.19
C ASN A 183 9.01 -14.43 2.10
N VAL A 184 9.08 -14.70 3.40
CA VAL A 184 8.31 -14.02 4.44
C VAL A 184 9.26 -13.15 5.26
N GLY A 185 9.09 -11.83 5.18
CA GLY A 185 9.88 -10.87 5.95
C GLY A 185 9.02 -10.08 6.91
N GLY A 186 9.55 -9.76 8.08
CA GLY A 186 8.83 -8.91 9.04
C GLY A 186 8.48 -7.54 8.46
N LEU A 187 9.26 -6.99 7.52
CA LEU A 187 8.96 -5.74 6.82
C LEU A 187 8.69 -5.95 5.32
N VAL A 188 9.59 -6.66 4.63
CA VAL A 188 9.57 -6.87 3.17
C VAL A 188 9.65 -8.35 2.84
N GLY A 189 8.73 -8.87 2.02
CA GLY A 189 8.78 -10.28 1.59
C GLY A 189 10.02 -10.59 0.74
N TRP A 190 10.15 -9.90 -0.40
CA TRP A 190 11.30 -9.98 -1.29
C TRP A 190 11.80 -8.59 -1.69
N ASN A 191 13.05 -8.27 -1.37
CA ASN A 191 13.76 -7.15 -1.97
C ASN A 191 14.49 -7.56 -3.27
N ASP A 192 13.84 -7.32 -4.42
CA ASP A 192 14.35 -7.66 -5.74
C ASP A 192 15.09 -6.49 -6.41
N HIS A 193 16.42 -6.46 -6.28
CA HIS A 193 17.29 -5.39 -6.79
C HIS A 193 17.00 -3.97 -6.22
N GLY A 194 16.08 -3.85 -5.26
CA GLY A 194 15.77 -2.60 -4.57
C GLY A 194 16.73 -2.28 -3.40
N SER A 195 16.40 -1.21 -2.67
CA SER A 195 17.12 -0.77 -1.48
C SER A 195 16.20 -0.67 -0.25
N VAL A 196 16.70 -1.16 0.89
CA VAL A 196 16.05 -1.05 2.20
C VAL A 196 17.04 -0.41 3.18
N SER A 197 16.68 0.72 3.77
CA SER A 197 17.60 1.48 4.63
C SER A 197 16.94 2.12 5.85
N ASN A 198 17.60 2.08 7.00
CA ASN A 198 17.09 2.65 8.25
C ASN A 198 15.71 2.09 8.63
N CYS A 199 15.52 0.79 8.44
CA CYS A 199 14.23 0.13 8.62
C CYS A 199 14.32 -0.95 9.70
N TYR A 200 13.23 -1.24 10.39
CA TYR A 200 13.22 -2.32 11.39
C TYR A 200 11.87 -3.04 11.43
N SER A 201 11.86 -4.23 11.99
CA SER A 201 10.64 -4.97 12.31
C SER A 201 10.73 -5.55 13.70
N THR A 202 9.61 -5.60 14.40
CA THR A 202 9.50 -6.15 15.77
C THR A 202 8.43 -7.23 15.91
N GLY A 203 7.70 -7.53 14.84
CA GLY A 203 6.63 -8.53 14.85
C GLY A 203 7.13 -9.95 14.61
N ASP A 204 6.31 -10.93 15.00
CA ASP A 204 6.60 -12.34 14.78
C ASP A 204 6.47 -12.71 13.30
N VAL A 205 7.43 -13.48 12.79
CA VAL A 205 7.46 -13.90 11.38
C VAL A 205 7.33 -15.42 11.31
N SER A 206 6.31 -15.90 10.61
CA SER A 206 6.06 -17.33 10.45
C SER A 206 6.01 -17.75 8.97
N GLY A 207 6.70 -18.83 8.65
CA GLY A 207 6.61 -19.46 7.33
C GLY A 207 7.50 -20.69 7.15
N HIS A 208 7.59 -21.18 5.91
CA HIS A 208 8.30 -22.44 5.62
C HIS A 208 9.67 -22.23 4.96
N TRP A 209 9.77 -21.28 4.02
CA TRP A 209 10.97 -21.05 3.21
C TRP A 209 11.30 -19.55 3.15
N GLY A 210 12.57 -19.16 3.34
CA GLY A 210 12.97 -17.75 3.26
C GLY A 210 12.26 -16.86 4.29
N VAL A 211 12.34 -17.25 5.57
CA VAL A 211 11.71 -16.52 6.69
C VAL A 211 12.78 -15.69 7.41
N SER A 212 12.52 -14.41 7.61
CA SER A 212 13.48 -13.48 8.22
C SER A 212 12.79 -12.35 8.97
N GLY A 213 13.44 -11.84 10.01
CA GLY A 213 12.91 -10.75 10.83
C GLY A 213 12.67 -9.46 10.06
N LEU A 214 13.41 -9.17 8.98
CA LEU A 214 13.27 -7.92 8.22
C LEU A 214 12.87 -8.17 6.76
N VAL A 215 13.75 -8.83 6.00
CA VAL A 215 13.57 -9.11 4.57
C VAL A 215 13.65 -10.62 4.33
N GLY A 216 12.59 -11.22 3.79
CA GLY A 216 12.49 -12.68 3.60
C GLY A 216 13.51 -13.23 2.60
N PHE A 217 13.63 -12.58 1.44
CA PHE A 217 14.68 -12.83 0.45
C PHE A 217 15.24 -11.52 -0.11
N ASN A 218 16.56 -11.43 -0.27
CA ASN A 218 17.23 -10.21 -0.70
C ASN A 218 18.18 -10.47 -1.87
N SER A 219 17.88 -9.88 -3.04
CA SER A 219 18.79 -9.72 -4.19
C SER A 219 19.25 -8.26 -4.39
N GLY A 220 18.81 -7.34 -3.52
CA GLY A 220 19.20 -5.93 -3.52
C GLY A 220 20.13 -5.55 -2.35
N SER A 221 19.99 -4.32 -1.86
CA SER A 221 20.80 -3.77 -0.76
C SER A 221 20.00 -3.52 0.53
N ILE A 222 20.64 -3.80 1.68
CA ILE A 222 20.12 -3.53 3.02
C ILE A 222 21.18 -2.77 3.81
N SER A 223 20.80 -1.70 4.51
CA SER A 223 21.74 -0.89 5.32
C SER A 223 21.07 -0.26 6.55
N ASN A 224 21.80 -0.19 7.67
CA ASN A 224 21.33 0.45 8.91
C ASN A 224 19.96 -0.07 9.43
N CYS A 225 19.73 -1.38 9.37
CA CYS A 225 18.47 -2.03 9.76
C CYS A 225 18.66 -2.98 10.94
#